data_AF-A0A1C6M273-F1
#
_entry.id   AF-A0A1C6M273-F1
#
_cell.length_a   1.000
_cell.length_b   1.000
_cell.length_c   1.000
_cell.angle_alpha   90.00
_cell.angle_beta   90.00
_cell.angle_gamma   90.00
#
_symmetry.space_group_name_H-M   'P 1'
#
loop_
_entity.id
_entity.type
_entity.pdbx_description
1 polymer ?
#
loop_
_entity_poly.entity_id
_entity_poly.type
_entity_poly.pdbx_seq_one_letter_code
_entity_poly.pdbx_strand_id
1 'polypeptide(L)'
;MHAPEPRPGTGPEPHPEPRPGSGSRPGTRPRPGPESRPEACPEPGPAPGSRQKPRRVVIDQGGPVLVEGPVEVELGQGRTAVSDRFLVALCACRRSRNYPWCDTSHRRRPHQRQGAARDGDAGGERGRSTPGRAAAPPQPPSSPSPSAKTPPAPGVLAPGALTPGVLTMGVEEEFLLVDEVTGRSVPAGAEVIAEAGNGPALPDGTRIKPELLAGQVELTSGVCEGLPALAEQLSAGRRLLADAARRTGRRLVSAGTPVHVSDRATLTTGERYEQIGHLYGGLLADYEACGCHVHVGVPDEETAVAVVNHLRPWLPSLLALSANSPFHAGRDTGYASWRMVLQSRFPGSGVPPYLPSAAACRKQVEQLVECGVLADGRQSFWLARPSPVFPTVEFRVADAAATVDEAALQAALSRALVHTALTDLSRGRTAVNVPDQVAAAALWSAARHGLDGPGVHPQQERRMPALALVEELLGHVTPALEESGDLPCVRHQLRLLAKEGTGARRQRAHAATAEGKDAVLGHLAAQTVRPPETVRSHCTQTPSPDPSATTRRTS
;
A
#
# COMPACT_ATOMS: atom_id res chain seq x y z
N MET A 1 -78.32 -16.91 -5.80
CA MET A 1 -77.00 -17.53 -6.06
C MET A 1 -76.06 -16.99 -4.98
N HIS A 2 -75.93 -17.66 -3.83
CA HIS A 2 -74.82 -18.57 -3.48
C HIS A 2 -73.44 -17.85 -3.57
N ALA A 3 -72.59 -17.73 -2.55
CA ALA A 3 -72.46 -18.33 -1.20
C ALA A 3 -71.51 -17.41 -0.34
N PRO A 4 -70.91 -17.80 0.81
CA PRO A 4 -71.19 -17.20 2.13
C PRO A 4 -69.99 -16.55 2.87
N GLU A 5 -70.30 -15.87 3.97
CA GLU A 5 -69.36 -15.39 5.01
C GLU A 5 -68.69 -16.56 5.78
N PRO A 6 -67.43 -16.40 6.26
CA PRO A 6 -66.81 -17.36 7.16
C PRO A 6 -67.16 -17.08 8.63
N ARG A 7 -67.52 -18.16 9.34
CA ARG A 7 -67.76 -18.22 10.79
C ARG A 7 -66.45 -18.03 11.59
N PRO A 8 -66.50 -17.52 12.83
CA PRO A 8 -65.34 -17.50 13.72
C PRO A 8 -65.11 -18.91 14.30
N GLY A 9 -63.95 -19.48 14.02
CA GLY A 9 -63.47 -20.72 14.60
C GLY A 9 -62.92 -20.50 16.01
N THR A 10 -63.48 -21.23 16.95
CA THR A 10 -62.96 -21.52 18.29
C THR A 10 -61.54 -22.09 18.20
N GLY A 11 -60.62 -21.55 19.00
CA GLY A 11 -59.20 -21.96 19.00
C GLY A 11 -58.95 -23.32 19.66
N PRO A 12 -57.72 -23.85 19.52
CA PRO A 12 -57.10 -24.75 20.48
C PRO A 12 -56.11 -24.00 21.38
N GLU A 13 -56.09 -24.41 22.64
CA GLU A 13 -55.32 -23.89 23.76
C GLU A 13 -53.80 -23.80 23.51
N PRO A 14 -53.10 -22.80 24.07
CA PRO A 14 -51.65 -22.81 24.15
C PRO A 14 -51.17 -23.79 25.21
N HIS A 15 -50.24 -24.68 24.83
CA HIS A 15 -49.47 -25.53 25.73
C HIS A 15 -48.77 -24.68 26.82
N PRO A 16 -48.77 -25.11 28.10
CA PRO A 16 -48.17 -24.36 29.19
C PRO A 16 -46.63 -24.40 29.13
N GLU A 17 -46.01 -23.23 29.23
CA GLU A 17 -44.58 -23.08 29.48
C GLU A 17 -44.18 -23.76 30.81
N PRO A 18 -43.03 -24.46 30.88
CA PRO A 18 -42.54 -25.02 32.12
C PRO A 18 -41.99 -23.90 33.02
N ARG A 19 -42.61 -23.75 34.20
CA ARG A 19 -42.07 -22.95 35.31
C ARG A 19 -40.74 -23.55 35.78
N PRO A 20 -39.67 -22.77 35.99
CA PRO A 20 -38.52 -23.25 36.74
C PRO A 20 -38.89 -23.35 38.23
N GLY A 21 -38.87 -24.58 38.73
CA GLY A 21 -39.06 -24.92 40.13
C GLY A 21 -37.94 -24.36 41.01
N SER A 22 -38.36 -23.89 42.17
CA SER A 22 -37.55 -23.54 43.33
C SER A 22 -36.63 -24.68 43.78
N GLY A 23 -35.33 -24.40 43.84
CA GLY A 23 -34.32 -25.27 44.44
C GLY A 23 -33.28 -24.45 45.19
N SER A 24 -33.47 -24.37 46.51
CA SER A 24 -32.47 -24.35 47.59
C SER A 24 -31.12 -23.65 47.38
N ARG A 25 -30.92 -22.55 48.13
CA ARG A 25 -29.64 -21.87 48.37
C ARG A 25 -28.60 -22.80 49.03
N PRO A 26 -27.33 -22.75 48.59
CA PRO A 26 -26.20 -23.03 49.46
C PRO A 26 -25.26 -21.82 49.61
N GLY A 27 -24.99 -21.49 50.89
CA GLY A 27 -23.80 -20.84 51.45
C GLY A 27 -22.99 -19.84 50.62
N THR A 28 -23.07 -18.57 51.02
CA THR A 28 -22.03 -17.55 50.81
C THR A 28 -20.66 -18.04 51.31
N ARG A 29 -19.71 -18.23 50.39
CA ARG A 29 -18.27 -18.28 50.70
C ARG A 29 -17.65 -16.86 50.62
N PRO A 30 -16.67 -16.52 51.45
CA PRO A 30 -16.09 -15.17 51.51
C PRO A 30 -15.21 -14.88 50.28
N ARG A 31 -15.12 -13.60 49.92
CA ARG A 31 -14.22 -13.08 48.87
C ARG A 31 -12.75 -13.34 49.26
N PRO A 32 -11.88 -13.86 48.37
CA PRO A 32 -10.45 -13.84 48.59
C PRO A 32 -9.93 -12.40 48.44
N GLY A 33 -8.99 -12.02 49.30
CA GLY A 33 -8.31 -10.72 49.28
C GLY A 33 -7.36 -10.56 48.09
N PRO A 34 -6.73 -9.38 47.95
CA PRO A 34 -5.85 -9.10 46.82
C PRO A 34 -4.55 -9.89 46.96
N GLU A 35 -4.41 -10.96 46.19
CA GLU A 35 -3.13 -11.65 46.05
C GLU A 35 -2.17 -10.80 45.20
N SER A 36 -1.00 -10.57 45.78
CA SER A 36 0.14 -9.84 45.24
C SER A 36 0.57 -10.35 43.87
N ARG A 37 0.78 -9.40 42.94
CA ARG A 37 1.48 -9.63 41.67
C ARG A 37 2.86 -10.26 41.93
N PRO A 38 3.27 -11.34 41.25
CA PRO A 38 4.65 -11.75 41.27
C PRO A 38 5.52 -10.70 40.56
N GLU A 39 6.60 -10.28 41.22
CA GLU A 39 7.63 -9.42 40.66
C GLU A 39 8.20 -10.04 39.38
N ALA A 40 8.25 -9.23 38.31
CA ALA A 40 8.86 -9.63 37.05
C ALA A 40 10.36 -9.91 37.27
N CYS A 41 10.82 -11.07 36.81
CA CYS A 41 12.25 -11.33 36.68
C CYS A 41 12.88 -10.28 35.73
N PRO A 42 14.00 -9.64 36.10
CA PRO A 42 14.71 -8.75 35.19
C PRO A 42 15.28 -9.57 34.02
N GLU A 43 15.07 -9.09 32.79
CA GLU A 43 15.63 -9.71 31.59
C GLU A 43 17.17 -9.83 31.67
N PRO A 44 17.78 -10.90 31.13
CA PRO A 44 19.22 -11.07 31.17
C PRO A 44 19.89 -9.99 30.29
N GLY A 45 20.76 -9.18 30.91
CA GLY A 45 21.58 -8.21 30.20
C GLY A 45 22.49 -8.86 29.14
N PRO A 46 22.87 -8.11 28.09
CA PRO A 46 23.66 -8.67 26.99
C PRO A 46 25.04 -9.14 27.47
N ALA A 47 25.49 -10.28 26.92
CA ALA A 47 26.75 -10.92 27.25
C ALA A 47 27.96 -9.96 27.08
N PRO A 48 28.93 -9.97 28.01
CA PRO A 48 30.07 -9.07 27.96
C PRO A 48 31.02 -9.50 26.85
N GLY A 49 31.14 -8.70 25.79
CA GLY A 49 32.13 -8.92 24.72
C GLY A 49 31.67 -8.64 23.29
N SER A 50 30.37 -8.41 23.03
CA SER A 50 29.95 -7.91 21.71
C SER A 50 30.36 -6.44 21.57
N ARG A 51 31.21 -6.11 20.60
CA ARG A 51 31.37 -4.71 20.16
C ARG A 51 30.02 -4.29 19.57
N GLN A 52 29.18 -3.65 20.38
CA GLN A 52 27.96 -3.03 19.88
C GLN A 52 28.34 -2.12 18.71
N LYS A 53 27.68 -2.30 17.56
CA LYS A 53 27.83 -1.38 16.43
C LYS A 53 27.62 0.04 16.96
N PRO A 54 28.53 0.99 16.67
CA PRO A 54 28.33 2.36 17.09
C PRO A 54 27.01 2.87 16.49
N ARG A 55 26.12 3.40 17.34
CA ARG A 55 24.87 4.00 16.89
C ARG A 55 25.20 5.24 16.06
N ARG A 56 24.69 5.32 14.84
CA ARG A 56 24.96 6.47 13.98
C ARG A 56 24.19 7.69 14.49
N VAL A 57 24.92 8.79 14.67
CA VAL A 57 24.37 10.11 14.94
C VAL A 57 24.72 11.03 13.78
N VAL A 58 23.71 11.62 13.14
CA VAL A 58 23.88 12.57 12.04
C VAL A 58 23.40 13.93 12.50
N ILE A 59 24.29 14.92 12.46
CA ILE A 59 23.97 16.31 12.82
C ILE A 59 23.72 17.09 11.52
N ASP A 60 22.46 17.41 11.24
CA ASP A 60 22.11 18.31 10.13
C ASP A 60 22.40 19.76 10.52
N GLN A 61 23.21 20.49 9.75
CA GLN A 61 23.55 21.88 10.07
C GLN A 61 22.31 22.78 9.93
N GLY A 62 21.77 23.22 11.07
CA GLY A 62 20.52 23.99 11.13
C GLY A 62 19.25 23.13 11.17
N GLY A 63 19.38 21.80 11.27
CA GLY A 63 18.31 20.82 11.41
C GLY A 63 18.36 20.04 12.73
N PRO A 64 17.54 18.99 12.88
CA PRO A 64 17.59 18.11 14.05
C PRO A 64 18.83 17.22 14.05
N VAL A 65 19.11 16.62 15.22
CA VAL A 65 20.12 15.55 15.34
C VAL A 65 19.41 14.21 15.12
N LEU A 66 19.79 13.48 14.09
CA LEU A 66 19.22 12.16 13.78
C LEU A 66 20.02 11.08 14.48
N VAL A 67 19.35 10.17 15.19
CA VAL A 67 19.98 9.08 15.95
C VAL A 67 19.35 7.76 15.53
N GLU A 68 20.16 6.76 15.17
CA GLU A 68 19.69 5.39 14.98
C GLU A 68 19.17 4.81 16.31
N GLY A 69 17.91 4.39 16.31
CA GLY A 69 17.23 3.87 17.48
C GLY A 69 17.16 2.34 17.54
N PRO A 70 16.51 1.78 18.58
CA PRO A 70 15.72 2.47 19.61
C PRO A 70 16.58 3.35 20.54
N VAL A 71 16.06 4.51 20.94
CA VAL A 71 16.78 5.48 21.80
C VAL A 71 16.02 5.79 23.08
N GLU A 72 16.78 5.93 24.15
CA GLU A 72 16.37 6.54 25.40
C GLU A 72 17.14 7.86 25.54
N VAL A 73 16.42 8.96 25.78
CA VAL A 73 16.99 10.31 25.88
C VAL A 73 16.72 10.86 27.27
N GLU A 74 17.79 11.05 28.03
CA GLU A 74 17.73 11.71 29.32
C GLU A 74 17.77 13.24 29.14
N LEU A 75 16.79 13.93 29.74
CA LEU A 75 16.67 15.38 29.74
C LEU A 75 17.02 15.94 31.12
N GLY A 76 17.23 17.25 31.17
CA GLY A 76 17.43 17.94 32.46
C GLY A 76 16.29 17.65 33.45
N GLN A 77 16.66 17.41 34.71
CA GLN A 77 15.78 17.01 35.83
C GLN A 77 15.26 15.56 35.79
N GLY A 78 16.05 14.61 35.28
CA GLY A 78 15.77 13.17 35.42
C GLY A 78 14.55 12.69 34.62
N ARG A 79 14.12 13.46 33.62
CA ARG A 79 13.04 13.09 32.72
C ARG A 79 13.60 12.29 31.56
N THR A 80 13.06 11.10 31.34
CA THR A 80 13.43 10.23 30.24
C THR A 80 12.36 10.25 29.15
N ALA A 81 12.78 10.36 27.89
CA ALA A 81 11.93 10.15 26.73
C ALA A 81 12.44 8.93 25.94
N VAL A 82 11.57 7.96 25.70
CA VAL A 82 11.90 6.73 24.98
C VAL A 82 11.26 6.76 23.60
N SER A 83 11.99 6.31 22.59
CA SER A 83 11.44 6.01 21.27
C SER A 83 12.01 4.70 20.75
N ASP A 84 11.11 3.80 20.39
CA ASP A 84 11.37 2.50 19.78
C ASP A 84 11.63 2.59 18.26
N ARG A 85 11.56 3.79 17.68
CA ARG A 85 11.77 4.00 16.24
C ARG A 85 13.23 3.75 15.86
N PHE A 86 13.43 3.13 14.70
CA PHE A 86 14.76 2.84 14.16
C PHE A 86 15.59 4.09 13.82
N LEU A 87 14.95 5.26 13.64
CA LEU A 87 15.61 6.55 13.45
C LEU A 87 14.80 7.65 14.15
N VAL A 88 15.48 8.48 14.94
CA VAL A 88 14.85 9.47 15.81
C VAL A 88 15.47 10.85 15.62
N ALA A 89 14.63 11.86 15.41
CA ALA A 89 15.06 13.24 15.23
C ALA A 89 14.98 14.01 16.56
N LEU A 90 16.12 14.34 17.15
CA LEU A 90 16.22 15.19 18.33
C LEU A 90 16.20 16.66 17.95
N CYS A 91 15.35 17.42 18.64
CA CYS A 91 15.18 18.84 18.44
C CYS A 91 16.39 19.61 18.98
N ALA A 92 17.28 20.06 18.08
CA ALA A 92 18.42 20.89 18.45
C ALA A 92 18.02 22.32 18.86
N CYS A 93 16.87 22.84 18.39
CA CYS A 93 16.47 24.22 18.64
C CYS A 93 15.63 24.42 19.93
N ARG A 94 15.22 23.34 20.60
CA ARG A 94 14.34 23.33 21.79
C ARG A 94 12.97 24.00 21.63
N ARG A 95 12.53 24.26 20.40
CA ARG A 95 11.24 24.93 20.13
C ARG A 95 10.11 23.96 19.75
N SER A 96 10.43 22.67 19.59
CA SER A 96 9.43 21.64 19.27
C SER A 96 8.34 21.57 20.34
N ARG A 97 7.08 21.42 19.90
CA ARG A 97 5.93 21.17 20.77
C ARG A 97 5.98 19.81 21.48
N ASN A 98 6.84 18.90 21.01
CA ASN A 98 7.03 17.57 21.56
C ASN A 98 8.51 17.31 21.94
N TYR A 99 9.16 18.30 22.55
CA TYR A 99 10.56 18.19 22.99
C TYR A 99 10.76 16.94 23.89
N PRO A 100 11.74 16.06 23.60
CA PRO A 100 12.95 16.32 22.81
C PRO A 100 12.85 15.97 21.32
N TRP A 101 11.72 15.47 20.85
CA TRP A 101 11.53 15.08 19.45
C TRP A 101 11.34 16.32 18.56
N CYS A 102 11.94 16.32 17.38
CA CYS A 102 11.78 17.42 16.42
C CYS A 102 10.44 17.30 15.68
N ASP A 103 9.61 18.33 15.74
CA ASP A 103 8.36 18.46 14.97
C ASP A 103 8.54 19.19 13.63
N THR A 104 9.79 19.50 13.25
CA THR A 104 10.21 20.21 12.03
C THR A 104 9.67 21.63 11.83
N SER A 105 8.81 22.11 12.74
CA SER A 105 8.11 23.40 12.64
C SER A 105 9.03 24.63 12.68
N HIS A 106 10.26 24.45 13.17
CA HIS A 106 11.24 25.52 13.38
C HIS A 106 12.48 25.42 12.47
N ARG A 107 12.45 24.57 11.42
CA ARG A 107 13.55 24.46 10.46
C ARG A 107 13.67 25.77 9.67
N ARG A 108 14.85 26.39 9.64
CA ARG A 108 15.08 27.60 8.83
C ARG A 108 15.02 27.23 7.34
N ARG A 109 14.15 27.90 6.59
CA ARG A 109 14.23 27.91 5.11
C ARG A 109 15.49 28.70 4.70
N PRO A 110 16.25 28.28 3.66
CA PRO A 110 17.35 29.08 3.15
C PRO A 110 16.79 30.41 2.61
N HIS A 111 17.22 31.52 3.21
CA HIS A 111 16.75 32.85 2.86
C HIS A 111 17.39 33.32 1.54
N GLN A 112 16.56 33.59 0.52
CA GLN A 112 16.89 34.53 -0.56
C GLN A 112 17.24 35.88 0.08
N ARG A 113 18.44 36.39 -0.19
CA ARG A 113 18.90 37.70 0.31
C ARG A 113 18.27 38.83 -0.53
N GLN A 114 17.22 39.44 0.00
CA GLN A 114 16.81 40.81 -0.35
C GLN A 114 17.62 41.78 0.54
N GLY A 115 18.28 42.77 -0.08
CA GLY A 115 19.02 43.81 0.62
C GLY A 115 18.10 44.93 1.12
N ALA A 116 18.37 45.44 2.32
CA ALA A 116 17.73 46.61 2.90
C ALA A 116 18.77 47.72 3.21
N ALA A 117 18.29 48.96 3.07
CA ALA A 117 18.93 50.28 3.23
C ALA A 117 19.54 50.54 4.65
N ARG A 118 20.26 51.63 5.01
CA ARG A 118 20.24 53.10 4.74
C ARG A 118 21.65 53.70 5.04
N ASP A 119 22.04 54.90 4.58
CA ASP A 119 21.89 56.20 5.30
C ASP A 119 22.19 57.43 4.41
N GLY A 120 21.69 58.61 4.84
CA GLY A 120 21.57 59.92 4.15
C GLY A 120 22.87 60.66 3.76
N ASP A 121 22.84 61.80 3.05
CA ASP A 121 22.25 63.09 3.46
C ASP A 121 22.18 64.13 2.29
N ALA A 122 21.31 65.15 2.49
CA ALA A 122 21.30 66.55 2.01
C ALA A 122 21.14 66.95 0.52
N GLY A 123 20.03 67.68 0.24
CA GLY A 123 20.13 69.11 -0.13
C GLY A 123 19.50 69.62 -1.46
N GLY A 124 18.38 70.36 -1.34
CA GLY A 124 17.96 71.49 -2.21
C GLY A 124 17.17 71.14 -3.50
N GLU A 125 16.20 71.91 -4.01
CA GLU A 125 15.45 73.11 -3.61
C GLU A 125 14.39 73.37 -4.73
N ARG A 126 13.18 73.86 -4.37
CA ARG A 126 12.20 74.66 -5.18
C ARG A 126 11.62 74.05 -6.49
N GLY A 127 10.35 74.18 -6.88
CA GLY A 127 9.19 74.92 -6.37
C GLY A 127 7.97 74.79 -7.33
N ARG A 128 6.77 74.90 -6.74
CA ARG A 128 5.46 75.42 -7.22
C ARG A 128 4.89 75.12 -8.64
N SER A 129 3.61 74.71 -8.59
CA SER A 129 2.41 75.26 -9.26
C SER A 129 1.65 74.39 -10.30
N THR A 130 0.39 74.13 -9.95
CA THR A 130 -0.77 73.66 -10.74
C THR A 130 -1.44 74.85 -11.48
N PRO A 131 -2.56 74.74 -12.26
CA PRO A 131 -3.38 73.57 -12.71
C PRO A 131 -3.79 73.59 -14.22
N GLY A 132 -4.50 72.56 -14.71
CA GLY A 132 -5.60 72.76 -15.68
C GLY A 132 -5.72 71.87 -16.93
N ARG A 133 -6.76 71.00 -16.90
CA ARG A 133 -7.65 70.52 -18.00
C ARG A 133 -7.17 69.56 -19.13
N ALA A 134 -7.70 68.35 -19.00
CA ALA A 134 -8.18 67.34 -19.95
C ALA A 134 -8.20 67.57 -21.48
N ALA A 135 -7.65 66.61 -22.24
CA ALA A 135 -8.23 65.95 -23.42
C ALA A 135 -7.42 64.67 -23.80
N ALA A 136 -8.07 63.74 -24.52
CA ALA A 136 -7.78 62.32 -24.78
C ALA A 136 -6.41 61.94 -25.43
N PRO A 137 -6.00 60.65 -25.43
CA PRO A 137 -4.60 60.24 -25.56
C PRO A 137 -4.15 60.02 -27.01
N PRO A 138 -2.94 60.45 -27.39
CA PRO A 138 -2.22 59.91 -28.54
C PRO A 138 -1.09 58.96 -28.10
N GLN A 139 -0.76 58.06 -29.03
CA GLN A 139 0.06 56.87 -28.87
C GLN A 139 1.50 57.12 -28.39
N PRO A 140 2.14 56.13 -27.70
CA PRO A 140 3.54 56.23 -27.33
C PRO A 140 4.46 56.03 -28.55
N PRO A 141 5.53 56.84 -28.71
CA PRO A 141 6.58 56.58 -29.66
C PRO A 141 7.51 55.45 -29.18
N SER A 142 7.90 54.65 -30.18
CA SER A 142 8.94 53.62 -30.19
C SER A 142 10.21 54.01 -29.43
N SER A 143 10.60 53.15 -28.48
CA SER A 143 11.96 53.14 -27.90
C SER A 143 12.78 51.99 -28.48
N PRO A 144 14.11 52.16 -28.60
CA PRO A 144 14.99 51.31 -29.40
C PRO A 144 15.37 50.01 -28.68
N SER A 145 15.54 48.95 -29.47
CA SER A 145 16.14 47.69 -29.05
C SER A 145 17.66 47.83 -28.84
N PRO A 146 18.19 47.25 -27.77
CA PRO A 146 19.48 46.57 -27.83
C PRO A 146 19.33 45.10 -27.41
N SER A 147 19.88 44.21 -28.24
CA SER A 147 19.90 42.75 -28.10
C SER A 147 20.17 42.26 -26.68
N ALA A 148 19.17 41.61 -26.09
CA ALA A 148 19.34 40.80 -24.89
C ALA A 148 19.92 39.43 -25.29
N LYS A 149 21.15 39.16 -24.83
CA LYS A 149 21.69 37.81 -24.76
C LYS A 149 20.84 36.99 -23.79
N THR A 150 20.31 35.87 -24.27
CA THR A 150 19.55 34.89 -23.49
C THR A 150 20.33 34.49 -22.22
N PRO A 151 19.77 34.67 -21.01
CA PRO A 151 20.36 34.11 -19.81
C PRO A 151 20.22 32.57 -19.86
N PRO A 152 21.22 31.80 -19.44
CA PRO A 152 21.13 30.34 -19.45
C PRO A 152 20.02 29.89 -18.48
N ALA A 153 19.36 28.79 -18.86
CA ALA A 153 18.35 28.11 -18.05
C ALA A 153 18.87 27.85 -16.61
N PRO A 154 18.01 27.90 -15.58
CA PRO A 154 18.41 27.57 -14.22
C PRO A 154 18.99 26.16 -14.19
N GLY A 155 20.21 26.05 -13.67
CA GLY A 155 21.07 24.87 -13.76
C GLY A 155 20.39 23.61 -13.24
N VAL A 156 20.37 22.60 -14.10
CA VAL A 156 20.19 21.19 -13.74
C VAL A 156 21.20 20.86 -12.65
N LEU A 157 20.71 20.55 -11.45
CA LEU A 157 21.51 19.85 -10.45
C LEU A 157 22.09 18.61 -11.12
N ALA A 158 23.42 18.55 -11.19
CA ALA A 158 24.11 17.39 -11.73
C ALA A 158 23.58 16.13 -11.04
N PRO A 159 23.19 15.08 -11.78
CA PRO A 159 22.76 13.83 -11.18
C PRO A 159 23.95 13.31 -10.38
N GLY A 160 23.79 13.28 -9.05
CA GLY A 160 24.62 12.40 -8.23
C GLY A 160 24.47 11.02 -8.84
N ALA A 161 25.57 10.46 -9.35
CA ALA A 161 25.57 9.19 -10.04
C ALA A 161 24.85 8.15 -9.17
N LEU A 162 23.66 7.75 -9.60
CA LEU A 162 23.03 6.53 -9.12
C LEU A 162 23.97 5.41 -9.52
N THR A 163 24.76 4.91 -8.57
CA THR A 163 25.37 3.60 -8.71
C THR A 163 24.21 2.64 -9.01
N PRO A 164 24.26 1.82 -10.08
CA PRO A 164 23.17 0.89 -10.40
C PRO A 164 23.11 -0.17 -9.30
N GLY A 165 22.33 0.10 -8.26
CA GLY A 165 21.97 -0.88 -7.24
C GLY A 165 20.74 -1.63 -7.71
N VAL A 166 20.69 -2.93 -7.41
CA VAL A 166 19.49 -3.74 -7.62
C VAL A 166 18.32 -3.08 -6.90
N LEU A 167 17.25 -2.75 -7.62
CA LEU A 167 16.04 -2.22 -6.99
C LEU A 167 15.45 -3.29 -6.05
N THR A 168 15.21 -2.88 -4.81
CA THR A 168 14.60 -3.74 -3.80
C THR A 168 13.08 -3.70 -3.90
N MET A 169 12.44 -4.76 -3.41
CA MET A 169 10.98 -4.86 -3.33
C MET A 169 10.53 -5.53 -2.04
N GLY A 170 9.32 -5.22 -1.60
CA GLY A 170 8.62 -5.91 -0.53
C GLY A 170 7.15 -6.09 -0.89
N VAL A 171 6.51 -7.16 -0.41
CA VAL A 171 5.10 -7.46 -0.70
C VAL A 171 4.31 -7.59 0.59
N GLU A 172 3.14 -6.96 0.61
CA GLU A 172 2.11 -7.12 1.64
C GLU A 172 0.92 -7.88 1.01
N GLU A 173 0.50 -8.98 1.63
CA GLU A 173 -0.62 -9.81 1.19
C GLU A 173 -1.68 -9.88 2.27
N GLU A 174 -2.91 -9.50 1.91
CA GLU A 174 -4.07 -9.62 2.77
C GLU A 174 -4.81 -10.94 2.44
N PHE A 175 -5.26 -11.65 3.47
CA PHE A 175 -6.01 -12.90 3.33
C PHE A 175 -7.31 -12.85 4.10
N LEU A 176 -8.30 -13.61 3.63
CA LEU A 176 -9.56 -13.82 4.32
C LEU A 176 -9.49 -15.09 5.17
N LEU A 177 -10.06 -15.02 6.36
CA LEU A 177 -10.36 -16.18 7.19
C LEU A 177 -11.82 -16.55 7.01
N VAL A 178 -12.06 -17.79 6.60
CA VAL A 178 -13.41 -18.32 6.40
C VAL A 178 -13.66 -19.51 7.32
N ASP A 179 -14.90 -19.63 7.76
CA ASP A 179 -15.39 -20.80 8.48
C ASP A 179 -15.33 -22.03 7.57
N GLU A 180 -14.83 -23.15 8.09
CA GLU A 180 -14.61 -24.35 7.30
C GLU A 180 -15.91 -24.99 6.80
N VAL A 181 -17.01 -24.84 7.54
CA VAL A 181 -18.29 -25.50 7.24
C VAL A 181 -19.18 -24.61 6.38
N THR A 182 -19.32 -23.35 6.76
CA THR A 182 -20.25 -22.39 6.13
C THR A 182 -19.60 -21.59 5.01
N GLY A 183 -18.26 -21.53 4.95
CA GLY A 183 -17.52 -20.78 3.94
C GLY A 183 -17.61 -19.26 4.07
N ARG A 184 -18.25 -18.76 5.14
CA ARG A 184 -18.42 -17.33 5.40
C ARG A 184 -17.16 -16.75 6.01
N SER A 185 -16.85 -15.49 5.71
CA SER A 185 -15.80 -14.79 6.43
C SER A 185 -16.13 -14.69 7.93
N VAL A 186 -15.13 -14.94 8.78
CA VAL A 186 -15.27 -14.94 10.24
C VAL A 186 -14.19 -14.08 10.90
N PRO A 187 -14.51 -13.33 11.98
CA PRO A 187 -13.59 -12.42 12.64
C PRO A 187 -12.58 -13.13 13.56
N ALA A 188 -11.75 -14.01 12.98
CA ALA A 188 -10.82 -14.87 13.70
C ALA A 188 -9.34 -14.44 13.59
N GLY A 189 -9.05 -13.24 13.08
CA GLY A 189 -7.69 -12.76 12.80
C GLY A 189 -6.76 -12.83 14.02
N ALA A 190 -7.20 -12.29 15.15
CA ALA A 190 -6.39 -12.29 16.38
C ALA A 190 -6.07 -13.70 16.88
N GLU A 191 -7.04 -14.61 16.82
CA GLU A 191 -6.88 -16.02 17.23
C GLU A 191 -5.88 -16.76 16.32
N VAL A 192 -6.02 -16.59 15.00
CA VAL A 192 -5.11 -17.22 14.01
C VAL A 192 -3.70 -16.65 14.12
N ILE A 193 -3.54 -15.35 14.36
CA ILE A 193 -2.23 -14.73 14.56
C ILE A 193 -1.55 -15.24 15.83
N ALA A 194 -2.31 -15.36 16.94
CA ALA A 194 -1.78 -15.94 18.17
C ALA A 194 -1.32 -17.38 17.95
N GLU A 195 -2.11 -18.18 17.22
CA GLU A 195 -1.74 -19.56 16.90
C GLU A 195 -0.56 -19.67 15.93
N ALA A 196 -0.42 -18.73 14.98
CA ALA A 196 0.76 -18.65 14.11
C ALA A 196 2.03 -18.33 14.91
N GLY A 197 1.91 -17.58 16.00
CA GLY A 197 3.02 -17.29 16.93
C GLY A 197 3.58 -18.53 17.65
N ASN A 198 2.81 -19.62 17.71
CA ASN A 198 3.25 -20.91 18.25
C ASN A 198 3.99 -21.77 17.21
N GLY A 199 4.03 -21.34 15.94
CA GLY A 199 4.65 -22.07 14.84
C GLY A 199 6.15 -21.79 14.67
N PRO A 200 6.76 -22.34 13.60
CA PRO A 200 8.16 -22.05 13.27
C PRO A 200 8.38 -20.56 13.04
N ALA A 201 9.60 -20.09 13.37
CA ALA A 201 10.03 -18.75 13.05
C ALA A 201 9.94 -18.50 11.53
N LEU A 202 9.40 -17.34 11.16
CA LEU A 202 9.39 -16.91 9.77
C LEU A 202 10.79 -16.42 9.34
N PRO A 203 11.10 -16.46 8.03
CA PRO A 203 12.33 -15.86 7.52
C PRO A 203 12.46 -14.39 7.91
N ASP A 204 13.69 -13.93 8.09
CA ASP A 204 14.00 -12.58 8.53
C ASP A 204 13.27 -11.48 7.74
N GLY A 205 12.72 -10.52 8.47
CA GLY A 205 11.94 -9.41 7.91
C GLY A 205 10.47 -9.74 7.62
N THR A 206 10.11 -11.02 7.53
CA THR A 206 8.70 -11.43 7.36
C THR A 206 7.92 -11.15 8.64
N ARG A 207 6.68 -10.66 8.52
CA ARG A 207 5.78 -10.37 9.63
C ARG A 207 4.35 -10.77 9.29
N ILE A 208 3.61 -11.14 10.32
CA ILE A 208 2.15 -11.30 10.26
C ILE A 208 1.55 -10.23 11.17
N LYS A 209 0.54 -9.51 10.70
CA LYS A 209 -0.15 -8.44 11.44
C LYS A 209 -1.67 -8.58 11.31
N PRO A 210 -2.42 -8.06 12.30
CA PRO A 210 -3.87 -7.89 12.16
C PRO A 210 -4.16 -6.80 11.12
N GLU A 211 -5.25 -6.97 10.38
CA GLU A 211 -5.70 -6.03 9.34
C GLU A 211 -6.88 -5.17 9.85
N LEU A 212 -7.36 -4.20 9.05
CA LEU A 212 -8.53 -3.36 9.35
C LEU A 212 -9.76 -4.17 9.79
N LEU A 213 -10.04 -5.29 9.13
CA LEU A 213 -11.14 -6.18 9.49
C LEU A 213 -10.62 -7.36 10.30
N ALA A 214 -11.34 -7.70 11.36
CA ALA A 214 -11.01 -8.83 12.22
C ALA A 214 -11.08 -10.18 11.47
N GLY A 215 -11.75 -10.23 10.31
CA GLY A 215 -11.80 -11.42 9.45
C GLY A 215 -10.61 -11.57 8.49
N GLN A 216 -9.63 -10.67 8.59
CA GLN A 216 -8.48 -10.62 7.71
C GLN A 216 -7.17 -10.72 8.51
N VAL A 217 -6.15 -11.23 7.85
CA VAL A 217 -4.76 -11.24 8.32
C VAL A 217 -3.86 -10.74 7.22
N GLU A 218 -2.80 -10.03 7.58
CA GLU A 218 -1.83 -9.48 6.64
C GLU A 218 -0.47 -10.15 6.84
N LEU A 219 0.13 -10.59 5.74
CA LEU A 219 1.50 -11.10 5.66
C LEU A 219 2.36 -10.07 4.94
N THR A 220 3.49 -9.70 5.51
CA THR A 220 4.47 -8.83 4.83
C THR A 220 5.81 -9.51 4.72
N SER A 221 6.41 -9.48 3.54
CA SER A 221 7.80 -9.87 3.35
C SER A 221 8.75 -8.85 3.98
N GLY A 222 10.00 -9.24 4.16
CA GLY A 222 11.12 -8.31 4.30
C GLY A 222 11.43 -7.60 2.97
N VAL A 223 12.56 -6.89 2.96
CA VAL A 223 13.10 -6.24 1.76
C VAL A 223 13.89 -7.28 0.95
N CYS A 224 13.46 -7.55 -0.28
CA CYS A 224 14.04 -8.56 -1.16
C CYS A 224 14.71 -7.93 -2.38
N GLU A 225 15.84 -8.49 -2.80
CA GLU A 225 16.56 -8.09 -4.03
C GLU A 225 16.21 -8.96 -5.25
N GLY A 226 15.44 -10.04 -5.06
CA GLY A 226 15.07 -10.96 -6.13
C GLY A 226 13.86 -11.81 -5.82
N LEU A 227 13.26 -12.35 -6.88
CA LEU A 227 12.04 -13.16 -6.80
C LEU A 227 12.19 -14.47 -6.01
N PRO A 228 13.34 -15.19 -6.03
CA PRO A 228 13.50 -16.40 -5.22
C PRO A 228 13.36 -16.15 -3.72
N ALA A 229 14.03 -15.12 -3.19
CA ALA A 229 13.94 -14.75 -1.79
C ALA A 229 12.51 -14.31 -1.41
N LEU A 230 11.88 -13.50 -2.26
CA LEU A 230 10.49 -13.10 -2.05
C LEU A 230 9.55 -14.31 -2.01
N ALA A 231 9.65 -15.21 -2.99
CA ALA A 231 8.79 -16.38 -3.08
C ALA A 231 8.97 -17.33 -1.89
N GLU A 232 10.19 -17.47 -1.36
CA GLU A 232 10.46 -18.22 -0.14
C GLU A 232 9.71 -17.63 1.06
N GLN A 233 9.83 -16.32 1.29
CA GLN A 233 9.19 -15.63 2.40
C GLN A 233 7.66 -15.70 2.34
N LEU A 234 7.09 -15.42 1.16
CA LEU A 234 5.64 -15.53 0.95
C LEU A 234 5.16 -16.97 1.15
N SER A 235 5.88 -17.94 0.61
CA SER A 235 5.55 -19.36 0.78
C SER A 235 5.57 -19.80 2.25
N ALA A 236 6.57 -19.36 3.02
CA ALA A 236 6.69 -19.68 4.44
C ALA A 236 5.53 -19.06 5.24
N GLY A 237 5.26 -17.77 5.02
CA GLY A 237 4.18 -17.05 5.67
C GLY A 237 2.79 -17.63 5.37
N ARG A 238 2.49 -17.89 4.09
CA ARG A 238 1.22 -18.47 3.67
C ARG A 238 0.99 -19.86 4.27
N ARG A 239 2.02 -20.72 4.31
CA ARG A 239 1.92 -22.04 4.95
C ARG A 239 1.66 -21.93 6.45
N LEU A 240 2.42 -21.08 7.16
CA LEU A 240 2.25 -20.88 8.59
C LEU A 240 0.83 -20.40 8.92
N LEU A 241 0.33 -19.39 8.21
CA LEU A 241 -1.03 -18.87 8.39
C LEU A 241 -2.11 -19.90 8.06
N ALA A 242 -1.93 -20.68 6.98
CA ALA A 242 -2.90 -21.70 6.60
C ALA A 242 -2.98 -22.82 7.64
N ASP A 243 -1.84 -23.24 8.19
CA ASP A 243 -1.81 -24.27 9.23
C ASP A 243 -2.39 -23.75 10.56
N ALA A 244 -2.11 -22.50 10.93
CA ALA A 244 -2.71 -21.86 12.10
C ALA A 244 -4.24 -21.71 11.96
N ALA A 245 -4.72 -21.32 10.78
CA ALA A 245 -6.15 -21.26 10.48
C ALA A 245 -6.80 -22.65 10.63
N ARG A 246 -6.19 -23.70 10.08
CA ARG A 246 -6.71 -25.08 10.22
C ARG A 246 -6.79 -25.54 11.67
N ARG A 247 -5.76 -25.26 12.48
CA ARG A 247 -5.74 -25.65 13.91
C ARG A 247 -6.80 -24.95 14.75
N THR A 248 -7.28 -23.79 14.28
CA THR A 248 -8.40 -23.07 14.89
C THR A 248 -9.74 -23.42 14.22
N GLY A 249 -9.80 -24.36 13.26
CA GLY A 249 -11.05 -24.74 12.57
C GLY A 249 -11.52 -23.73 11.51
N ARG A 250 -10.59 -22.94 10.96
CA ARG A 250 -10.82 -21.96 9.90
C ARG A 250 -10.03 -22.37 8.65
N ARG A 251 -10.30 -21.71 7.53
CA ARG A 251 -9.48 -21.80 6.31
C ARG A 251 -8.95 -20.41 5.94
N LEU A 252 -7.68 -20.38 5.52
CA LEU A 252 -7.07 -19.21 4.92
C LEU A 252 -7.33 -19.23 3.42
N VAL A 253 -7.87 -18.14 2.86
CA VAL A 253 -8.10 -18.00 1.42
C VAL A 253 -7.56 -16.66 0.89
N SER A 254 -6.84 -16.72 -0.23
CA SER A 254 -6.38 -15.54 -0.96
C SER A 254 -7.34 -15.23 -2.12
N ALA A 255 -8.24 -14.29 -1.88
CA ALA A 255 -9.19 -13.77 -2.87
C ALA A 255 -9.43 -12.29 -2.59
N GLY A 256 -9.66 -11.50 -3.65
CA GLY A 256 -9.85 -10.06 -3.48
C GLY A 256 -11.12 -9.69 -2.69
N THR A 257 -12.14 -10.55 -2.72
CA THR A 257 -13.37 -10.47 -1.90
C THR A 257 -13.84 -11.89 -1.56
N PRO A 258 -14.56 -12.09 -0.45
CA PRO A 258 -15.05 -13.40 -0.09
C PRO A 258 -16.20 -13.84 -1.01
N VAL A 259 -16.26 -15.15 -1.27
CA VAL A 259 -17.39 -15.77 -1.97
C VAL A 259 -18.67 -15.58 -1.15
N HIS A 260 -18.61 -15.84 0.15
CA HIS A 260 -19.67 -15.60 1.11
C HIS A 260 -19.23 -14.56 2.15
N VAL A 261 -19.96 -13.45 2.21
CA VAL A 261 -19.68 -12.37 3.17
C VAL A 261 -20.10 -12.77 4.58
N SER A 262 -19.47 -12.16 5.59
CA SER A 262 -19.97 -12.21 6.96
C SER A 262 -21.36 -11.57 7.07
N ASP A 263 -22.08 -11.79 8.17
CA ASP A 263 -23.35 -11.08 8.41
C ASP A 263 -23.11 -9.58 8.61
N ARG A 264 -21.94 -9.22 9.13
CA ARG A 264 -21.49 -7.84 9.33
C ARG A 264 -19.97 -7.79 9.44
N ALA A 265 -19.33 -6.98 8.60
CA ALA A 265 -17.90 -6.73 8.70
C ALA A 265 -17.57 -6.19 10.10
N THR A 266 -16.63 -6.85 10.77
CA THR A 266 -16.21 -6.49 12.14
C THR A 266 -14.84 -5.84 12.06
N LEU A 267 -14.76 -4.58 12.50
CA LEU A 267 -13.49 -3.86 12.57
C LEU A 267 -12.60 -4.46 13.66
N THR A 268 -11.30 -4.49 13.40
CA THR A 268 -10.30 -4.77 14.43
C THR A 268 -10.36 -3.67 15.50
N THR A 269 -10.21 -4.07 16.77
CA THR A 269 -10.25 -3.12 17.89
C THR A 269 -9.05 -2.17 17.86
N GLY A 270 -9.29 -0.87 18.01
CA GLY A 270 -8.23 0.14 18.10
C GLY A 270 -8.72 1.54 17.73
N GLU A 271 -8.17 2.56 18.38
CA GLU A 271 -8.60 3.97 18.22
C GLU A 271 -8.62 4.43 16.76
N ARG A 272 -7.59 4.06 15.99
CA ARG A 272 -7.50 4.38 14.56
C ARG A 272 -8.65 3.75 13.76
N TYR A 273 -8.98 2.49 14.04
CA TYR A 273 -10.01 1.75 13.31
C TYR A 273 -11.41 2.25 13.64
N GLU A 274 -11.65 2.66 14.89
CA GLU A 274 -12.90 3.29 15.31
C GLU A 274 -13.11 4.63 14.59
N GLN A 275 -12.07 5.47 14.49
CA GLN A 275 -12.13 6.74 13.74
C GLN A 275 -12.47 6.50 12.25
N ILE A 276 -11.82 5.51 11.62
CA ILE A 276 -12.11 5.08 10.25
C ILE A 276 -13.56 4.59 10.12
N GLY A 277 -14.05 3.84 11.10
CA GLY A 277 -15.43 3.37 11.21
C GLY A 277 -16.44 4.52 11.20
N HIS A 278 -16.21 5.55 12.02
CA HIS A 278 -17.06 6.73 12.07
C HIS A 278 -17.03 7.54 10.78
N LEU A 279 -15.86 7.70 10.17
CA LEU A 279 -15.67 8.51 8.97
C LEU A 279 -16.40 7.93 7.75
N TYR A 280 -16.25 6.63 7.50
CA TYR A 280 -16.78 6.01 6.28
C TYR A 280 -18.14 5.31 6.49
N GLY A 281 -18.54 5.06 7.74
CA GLY A 281 -19.87 4.59 8.10
C GLY A 281 -20.29 3.34 7.33
N GLY A 282 -21.46 3.41 6.67
CA GLY A 282 -22.05 2.28 5.93
C GLY A 282 -21.18 1.71 4.81
N LEU A 283 -20.20 2.47 4.31
CA LEU A 283 -19.23 1.96 3.32
C LEU A 283 -18.41 0.79 3.87
N LEU A 284 -18.16 0.74 5.19
CA LEU A 284 -17.40 -0.33 5.81
C LEU A 284 -18.25 -1.51 6.24
N ALA A 285 -19.59 -1.42 6.15
CA ALA A 285 -20.48 -2.49 6.62
C ALA A 285 -20.37 -3.77 5.78
N ASP A 286 -20.11 -3.63 4.48
CA ASP A 286 -19.95 -4.71 3.50
C ASP A 286 -18.54 -4.74 2.86
N TYR A 287 -17.61 -3.91 3.34
CA TYR A 287 -16.25 -3.85 2.83
C TYR A 287 -15.44 -5.01 3.39
N GLU A 288 -15.35 -6.11 2.63
CA GLU A 288 -14.44 -7.24 2.87
C GLU A 288 -13.57 -7.41 1.63
N ALA A 289 -12.41 -6.73 1.61
CA ALA A 289 -11.54 -6.67 0.44
C ALA A 289 -10.08 -6.90 0.80
N CYS A 290 -9.39 -7.78 0.06
CA CYS A 290 -7.99 -8.12 0.25
C CYS A 290 -7.14 -7.74 -0.98
N GLY A 291 -6.02 -7.05 -0.77
CA GLY A 291 -5.04 -6.69 -1.79
C GLY A 291 -3.75 -7.50 -1.75
N CYS A 292 -2.98 -7.38 -2.84
CA CYS A 292 -1.55 -7.66 -2.87
C CYS A 292 -0.86 -6.33 -3.17
N HIS A 293 -0.11 -5.80 -2.20
CA HIS A 293 0.58 -4.53 -2.31
C HIS A 293 2.07 -4.75 -2.54
N VAL A 294 2.66 -4.00 -3.47
CA VAL A 294 4.09 -4.09 -3.79
C VAL A 294 4.75 -2.77 -3.48
N HIS A 295 5.79 -2.81 -2.66
CA HIS A 295 6.71 -1.71 -2.43
C HIS A 295 7.95 -1.89 -3.30
N VAL A 296 8.39 -0.83 -3.98
CA VAL A 296 9.67 -0.80 -4.71
C VAL A 296 10.51 0.38 -4.23
N GLY A 297 11.75 0.13 -3.84
CA GLY A 297 12.67 1.15 -3.33
C GLY A 297 12.96 2.25 -4.35
N VAL A 298 12.94 3.50 -3.91
CA VAL A 298 13.33 4.68 -4.71
C VAL A 298 14.20 5.63 -3.87
N PRO A 299 15.05 6.48 -4.49
CA PRO A 299 16.02 7.29 -3.75
C PRO A 299 15.39 8.32 -2.81
N ASP A 300 14.30 8.94 -3.24
CA ASP A 300 13.65 10.05 -2.52
C ASP A 300 12.20 10.23 -2.96
N GLU A 301 11.48 11.09 -2.24
CA GLU A 301 10.06 11.38 -2.43
C GLU A 301 9.76 12.11 -3.75
N GLU A 302 10.67 12.96 -4.23
CA GLU A 302 10.49 13.69 -5.49
C GLU A 302 10.53 12.70 -6.67
N THR A 303 11.49 11.78 -6.63
CA THR A 303 11.61 10.67 -7.55
C THR A 303 10.39 9.74 -7.45
N ALA A 304 9.89 9.46 -6.24
CA ALA A 304 8.70 8.63 -6.04
C ALA A 304 7.46 9.22 -6.74
N VAL A 305 7.22 10.54 -6.61
CA VAL A 305 6.09 11.20 -7.30
C VAL A 305 6.28 11.17 -8.81
N ALA A 306 7.48 11.47 -9.30
CA ALA A 306 7.78 11.42 -10.72
C ALA A 306 7.51 10.02 -11.29
N VAL A 307 7.99 8.97 -10.60
CA VAL A 307 7.74 7.56 -10.96
C VAL A 307 6.25 7.27 -10.96
N VAL A 308 5.49 7.65 -9.92
CA VAL A 308 4.03 7.43 -9.88
C VAL A 308 3.31 8.01 -11.09
N ASN A 309 3.74 9.17 -11.61
CA ASN A 309 3.18 9.70 -12.85
C ASN A 309 3.43 8.77 -14.05
N HIS A 310 4.61 8.16 -14.16
CA HIS A 310 4.93 7.16 -15.21
C HIS A 310 4.11 5.88 -15.07
N LEU A 311 3.65 5.53 -13.87
CA LEU A 311 2.88 4.31 -13.61
C LEU A 311 1.41 4.41 -14.02
N ARG A 312 0.84 5.63 -14.06
CA ARG A 312 -0.61 5.87 -14.31
C ARG A 312 -1.18 5.06 -15.49
N PRO A 313 -0.53 4.97 -16.68
CA PRO A 313 -1.07 4.22 -17.82
C PRO A 313 -1.07 2.69 -17.62
N TRP A 314 -0.29 2.16 -16.68
CA TRP A 314 -0.03 0.73 -16.55
C TRP A 314 -0.85 0.05 -15.44
N LEU A 315 -1.39 0.83 -14.50
CA LEU A 315 -2.19 0.32 -13.38
C LEU A 315 -3.39 -0.55 -13.83
N PRO A 316 -4.17 -0.18 -14.89
CA PRO A 316 -5.26 -1.04 -15.36
C PRO A 316 -4.79 -2.43 -15.83
N SER A 317 -3.63 -2.53 -16.48
CA SER A 317 -3.08 -3.81 -16.93
C SER A 317 -2.63 -4.69 -15.75
N LEU A 318 -2.05 -4.09 -14.70
CA LEU A 318 -1.72 -4.81 -13.46
C LEU A 318 -2.97 -5.34 -12.75
N LEU A 319 -4.07 -4.55 -12.73
CA LEU A 319 -5.37 -5.02 -12.23
C LEU A 319 -5.91 -6.19 -13.06
N ALA A 320 -5.90 -6.08 -14.38
CA ALA A 320 -6.41 -7.12 -15.26
C ALA A 320 -5.70 -8.47 -15.06
N LEU A 321 -4.38 -8.43 -14.81
CA LEU A 321 -3.55 -9.61 -14.51
C LEU A 321 -3.85 -10.23 -13.15
N SER A 322 -4.19 -9.42 -12.15
CA SER A 322 -4.39 -9.87 -10.76
C SER A 322 -5.83 -10.20 -10.41
N ALA A 323 -6.80 -9.89 -11.27
CA ALA A 323 -8.23 -10.02 -11.00
C ALA A 323 -8.60 -11.40 -10.41
N ASN A 324 -9.05 -11.40 -9.15
CA ASN A 324 -9.27 -12.59 -8.33
C ASN A 324 -10.45 -12.39 -7.35
N SER A 325 -11.48 -11.65 -7.76
CA SER A 325 -12.65 -11.37 -6.93
C SER A 325 -13.96 -11.28 -7.71
N PRO A 326 -14.41 -12.34 -8.40
CA PRO A 326 -15.64 -12.29 -9.19
C PRO A 326 -16.92 -12.42 -8.37
N PHE A 327 -16.84 -12.94 -7.14
CA PHE A 327 -18.00 -13.21 -6.28
C PHE A 327 -18.15 -12.20 -5.15
N HIS A 328 -19.40 -11.90 -4.79
CA HIS A 328 -19.74 -11.15 -3.59
C HIS A 328 -21.13 -11.56 -3.09
N ALA A 329 -21.27 -11.77 -1.79
CA ALA A 329 -22.51 -12.23 -1.15
C ALA A 329 -23.14 -13.46 -1.86
N GLY A 330 -22.30 -14.41 -2.25
CA GLY A 330 -22.69 -15.64 -2.92
C GLY A 330 -23.19 -15.45 -4.36
N ARG A 331 -22.94 -14.31 -5.00
CA ARG A 331 -23.36 -14.07 -6.39
C ARG A 331 -22.14 -13.74 -7.26
N ASP A 332 -22.12 -14.28 -8.48
CA ASP A 332 -21.19 -13.76 -9.50
C ASP A 332 -21.65 -12.33 -9.80
N THR A 333 -20.74 -11.39 -9.58
CA THR A 333 -21.00 -9.96 -9.74
C THR A 333 -21.00 -9.53 -11.20
N GLY A 334 -20.51 -10.41 -12.09
CA GLY A 334 -20.14 -10.08 -13.45
C GLY A 334 -18.80 -9.37 -13.56
N TYR A 335 -18.15 -8.94 -12.48
CA TYR A 335 -16.82 -8.30 -12.53
C TYR A 335 -15.71 -9.34 -12.39
N ALA A 336 -14.52 -9.05 -12.93
CA ALA A 336 -13.33 -9.87 -12.66
C ALA A 336 -12.68 -9.47 -11.32
N SER A 337 -12.69 -8.18 -11.00
CA SER A 337 -12.31 -7.65 -9.69
C SER A 337 -13.46 -6.85 -9.08
N TRP A 338 -14.21 -7.46 -8.16
CA TRP A 338 -15.19 -6.77 -7.33
C TRP A 338 -14.52 -5.95 -6.24
N ARG A 339 -13.31 -6.33 -5.79
CA ARG A 339 -12.50 -5.51 -4.90
C ARG A 339 -12.34 -4.09 -5.43
N MET A 340 -12.03 -3.93 -6.72
CA MET A 340 -11.86 -2.62 -7.31
C MET A 340 -13.16 -1.80 -7.29
N VAL A 341 -14.32 -2.45 -7.44
CA VAL A 341 -15.63 -1.79 -7.29
C VAL A 341 -15.84 -1.32 -5.86
N LEU A 342 -15.56 -2.15 -4.85
CA LEU A 342 -15.64 -1.76 -3.44
C LEU A 342 -14.69 -0.60 -3.12
N GLN A 343 -13.45 -0.67 -3.61
CA GLN A 343 -12.43 0.35 -3.39
C GLN A 343 -12.79 1.70 -4.03
N SER A 344 -13.41 1.69 -5.22
CA SER A 344 -13.82 2.91 -5.94
C SER A 344 -14.84 3.77 -5.19
N ARG A 345 -15.52 3.22 -4.18
CA ARG A 345 -16.49 3.95 -3.35
C ARG A 345 -15.81 4.90 -2.36
N PHE A 346 -14.51 4.74 -2.10
CA PHE A 346 -13.78 5.61 -1.19
C PHE A 346 -13.41 6.96 -1.83
N PRO A 347 -13.46 8.07 -1.07
CA PRO A 347 -13.15 9.39 -1.60
C PRO A 347 -11.75 9.49 -2.20
N GLY A 348 -11.65 9.95 -3.45
CA GLY A 348 -10.37 10.10 -4.14
C GLY A 348 -9.69 8.77 -4.49
N SER A 349 -10.42 7.66 -4.50
CA SER A 349 -9.89 6.37 -4.94
C SER A 349 -9.70 6.31 -6.46
N GLY A 350 -8.69 5.56 -6.88
CA GLY A 350 -8.43 5.27 -8.28
C GLY A 350 -6.98 5.55 -8.70
N VAL A 351 -6.78 5.73 -10.01
CA VAL A 351 -5.48 6.11 -10.55
C VAL A 351 -5.07 7.46 -9.95
N PRO A 352 -3.84 7.59 -9.41
CA PRO A 352 -3.40 8.84 -8.79
C PRO A 352 -3.44 10.01 -9.79
N PRO A 353 -3.74 11.23 -9.32
CA PRO A 353 -3.66 12.42 -10.17
C PRO A 353 -2.23 12.64 -10.64
N TYR A 354 -2.07 13.32 -11.78
CA TYR A 354 -0.75 13.78 -12.20
C TYR A 354 -0.26 14.88 -11.25
N LEU A 355 0.90 14.69 -10.62
CA LEU A 355 1.44 15.61 -9.63
C LEU A 355 2.84 16.09 -10.01
N PRO A 356 3.10 17.41 -10.04
CA PRO A 356 4.36 17.94 -10.57
C PRO A 356 5.54 17.86 -9.58
N SER A 357 5.30 17.60 -8.29
CA SER A 357 6.36 17.53 -7.26
C SER A 357 5.88 16.86 -5.97
N ALA A 358 6.82 16.48 -5.11
CA ALA A 358 6.52 15.98 -3.76
C ALA A 358 5.74 16.99 -2.92
N ALA A 359 6.05 18.29 -3.06
CA ALA A 359 5.30 19.35 -2.37
C ALA A 359 3.84 19.44 -2.84
N ALA A 360 3.59 19.29 -4.14
CA ALA A 360 2.23 19.24 -4.66
C ALA A 360 1.48 17.99 -4.20
N CYS A 361 2.17 16.84 -4.14
CA CYS A 361 1.61 15.60 -3.62
C CYS A 361 1.18 15.73 -2.15
N ARG A 362 2.05 16.23 -1.27
CA ARG A 362 1.71 16.47 0.14
C ARG A 362 0.54 17.43 0.29
N LYS A 363 0.57 18.56 -0.43
CA LYS A 363 -0.53 19.53 -0.42
C LYS A 363 -1.86 18.89 -0.82
N GLN A 364 -1.87 18.04 -1.86
CA GLN A 364 -3.07 17.36 -2.32
C GLN A 364 -3.65 16.41 -1.25
N VAL A 365 -2.79 15.66 -0.55
CA VAL A 365 -3.21 14.78 0.55
C VAL A 365 -3.70 15.59 1.75
N GLU A 366 -2.95 16.63 2.15
CA GLU A 366 -3.34 17.55 3.23
C GLU A 366 -4.70 18.19 2.96
N GLN A 367 -4.97 18.62 1.73
CA GLN A 367 -6.28 19.16 1.34
C GLN A 367 -7.42 18.14 1.50
N LEU A 368 -7.20 16.86 1.16
CA LEU A 368 -8.22 15.82 1.35
C LEU A 368 -8.46 15.51 2.84
N VAL A 369 -7.44 15.64 3.69
CA VAL A 369 -7.58 15.59 5.15
C VAL A 369 -8.37 16.80 5.65
N GLU A 370 -8.04 18.01 5.20
CA GLU A 370 -8.76 19.25 5.56
C GLU A 370 -10.23 19.23 5.11
N CYS A 371 -10.53 18.63 3.96
CA CYS A 371 -11.91 18.40 3.50
C CYS A 371 -12.66 17.36 4.35
N GLY A 372 -11.99 16.66 5.27
CA GLY A 372 -12.60 15.66 6.14
C GLY A 372 -12.96 14.36 5.43
N VAL A 373 -12.32 14.04 4.29
CA VAL A 373 -12.59 12.80 3.53
C VAL A 373 -11.50 11.74 3.71
N LEU A 374 -10.40 12.09 4.37
CA LEU A 374 -9.34 11.18 4.82
C LEU A 374 -9.15 11.33 6.33
N ALA A 375 -8.91 10.21 7.03
CA ALA A 375 -8.67 10.22 8.47
C ALA A 375 -7.33 10.87 8.84
N ASP A 376 -6.28 10.61 8.06
CA ASP A 376 -4.95 11.20 8.25
C ASP A 376 -4.15 11.24 6.94
N GLY A 377 -3.01 11.94 6.95
CA GLY A 377 -2.11 12.05 5.80
C GLY A 377 -1.28 10.79 5.51
N ARG A 378 -1.45 9.70 6.27
CA ARG A 378 -0.84 8.39 5.98
C ARG A 378 -1.73 7.55 5.08
N GLN A 379 -2.95 8.00 4.80
CA GLN A 379 -3.89 7.30 3.95
C GLN A 379 -4.11 8.06 2.65
N SER A 380 -4.18 7.31 1.56
CA SER A 380 -4.77 7.72 0.30
C SER A 380 -5.35 6.47 -0.34
N PHE A 381 -6.42 6.61 -1.10
CA PHE A 381 -7.04 5.49 -1.81
C PHE A 381 -6.52 5.35 -3.26
N TRP A 382 -5.35 5.94 -3.52
CA TRP A 382 -4.67 5.85 -4.80
C TRP A 382 -4.10 4.44 -5.02
N LEU A 383 -4.21 3.98 -6.25
CA LEU A 383 -3.78 2.64 -6.66
C LEU A 383 -2.26 2.50 -6.83
N ALA A 384 -1.54 3.62 -6.85
CA ALA A 384 -0.12 3.71 -6.61
C ALA A 384 0.19 5.03 -5.91
N ARG A 385 1.19 5.06 -5.02
CA ARG A 385 1.56 6.26 -4.27
C ARG A 385 3.02 6.23 -3.82
N PRO A 386 3.64 7.40 -3.55
CA PRO A 386 4.79 7.45 -2.65
C PRO A 386 4.36 6.91 -1.28
N SER A 387 5.09 5.96 -0.72
CA SER A 387 4.75 5.43 0.60
C SER A 387 4.97 6.52 1.66
N PRO A 388 4.02 6.70 2.60
CA PRO A 388 4.17 7.67 3.68
C PRO A 388 5.14 7.22 4.79
N VAL A 389 5.59 5.96 4.75
CA VAL A 389 6.42 5.34 5.78
C VAL A 389 7.79 4.97 5.25
N PHE A 390 7.86 4.43 4.04
CA PHE A 390 9.09 3.90 3.45
C PHE A 390 9.51 4.72 2.23
N PRO A 391 10.81 4.82 1.91
CA PRO A 391 11.31 5.45 0.69
C PRO A 391 11.03 4.54 -0.53
N THR A 392 9.76 4.34 -0.84
CA THR A 392 9.27 3.39 -1.83
C THR A 392 8.12 3.98 -2.62
N VAL A 393 7.90 3.47 -3.83
CA VAL A 393 6.62 3.55 -4.50
C VAL A 393 5.82 2.31 -4.14
N GLU A 394 4.60 2.53 -3.65
CA GLU A 394 3.68 1.50 -3.18
C GLU A 394 2.56 1.32 -4.21
N PHE A 395 2.47 0.13 -4.79
CA PHE A 395 1.40 -0.30 -5.70
C PHE A 395 0.31 -0.97 -4.87
N ARG A 396 -0.93 -0.50 -5.01
CA ARG A 396 -2.12 -1.00 -4.28
C ARG A 396 -3.23 -1.51 -5.20
N VAL A 397 -2.94 -1.56 -6.49
CA VAL A 397 -3.90 -1.84 -7.56
C VAL A 397 -4.39 -3.29 -7.56
N ALA A 398 -3.52 -4.25 -7.23
CA ALA A 398 -3.82 -5.67 -7.41
C ALA A 398 -4.82 -6.21 -6.38
N ASP A 399 -5.66 -7.14 -6.81
CA ASP A 399 -6.37 -8.04 -5.89
C ASP A 399 -5.38 -8.93 -5.14
N ALA A 400 -5.82 -9.56 -4.06
CA ALA A 400 -5.07 -10.62 -3.39
C ALA A 400 -4.64 -11.69 -4.42
N ALA A 401 -3.33 -11.96 -4.48
CA ALA A 401 -2.75 -12.83 -5.49
C ALA A 401 -3.07 -14.30 -5.20
N ALA A 402 -3.68 -15.00 -6.16
CA ALA A 402 -4.17 -16.36 -5.92
C ALA A 402 -3.05 -17.34 -5.53
N THR A 403 -1.85 -17.15 -6.06
CA THR A 403 -0.66 -17.99 -5.78
C THR A 403 0.57 -17.13 -5.51
N VAL A 404 1.62 -17.74 -4.95
CA VAL A 404 2.92 -17.07 -4.74
C VAL A 404 3.56 -16.67 -6.07
N ASP A 405 3.45 -17.50 -7.13
CA ASP A 405 3.98 -17.14 -8.46
C ASP A 405 3.25 -15.92 -9.05
N GLU A 406 1.94 -15.77 -8.81
CA GLU A 406 1.18 -14.58 -9.24
C GLU A 406 1.54 -13.32 -8.41
N ALA A 407 1.83 -13.47 -7.12
CA ALA A 407 2.35 -12.37 -6.29
C ALA A 407 3.75 -11.94 -6.76
N ALA A 408 4.61 -12.91 -7.06
CA ALA A 408 5.95 -12.67 -7.62
C ALA A 408 5.87 -11.99 -9.00
N LEU A 409 4.89 -12.33 -9.83
CA LEU A 409 4.65 -11.64 -11.10
C LEU A 409 4.29 -10.16 -10.89
N GLN A 410 3.37 -9.85 -9.96
CA GLN A 410 3.03 -8.47 -9.62
C GLN A 410 4.27 -7.71 -9.13
N ALA A 411 5.09 -8.33 -8.28
CA ALA A 411 6.33 -7.75 -7.78
C ALA A 411 7.35 -7.47 -8.89
N ALA A 412 7.56 -8.44 -9.80
CA ALA A 412 8.49 -8.32 -10.92
C ALA A 412 8.08 -7.20 -11.88
N LEU A 413 6.80 -7.14 -12.28
CA LEU A 413 6.30 -6.12 -13.19
C LEU A 413 6.32 -4.73 -12.55
N SER A 414 5.98 -4.62 -11.26
CA SER A 414 6.06 -3.36 -10.51
C SER A 414 7.49 -2.85 -10.42
N ARG A 415 8.45 -3.73 -10.07
CA ARG A 415 9.88 -3.40 -10.02
C ARG A 415 10.41 -2.97 -11.39
N ALA A 416 10.04 -3.68 -12.45
CA ALA A 416 10.46 -3.36 -13.81
C ALA A 416 9.85 -2.05 -14.32
N LEU A 417 8.59 -1.74 -13.98
CA LEU A 417 7.97 -0.45 -14.27
C LEU A 417 8.70 0.71 -13.58
N VAL A 418 9.05 0.56 -12.30
CA VAL A 418 9.84 1.58 -11.57
C VAL A 418 11.22 1.74 -12.21
N HIS A 419 11.91 0.64 -12.54
CA HIS A 419 13.20 0.70 -13.22
C HIS A 419 13.13 1.45 -14.56
N THR A 420 12.13 1.12 -15.39
CA THR A 420 11.92 1.81 -16.67
C THR A 420 11.60 3.29 -16.45
N ALA A 421 10.78 3.65 -15.45
CA ALA A 421 10.50 5.04 -15.11
C ALA A 421 11.77 5.80 -14.67
N LEU A 422 12.62 5.20 -13.83
CA LEU A 422 13.91 5.80 -13.44
C LEU A 422 14.85 5.98 -14.64
N THR A 423 14.83 5.04 -15.59
CA THR A 423 15.58 5.12 -16.84
C THR A 423 15.04 6.22 -17.77
N ASP A 424 13.73 6.46 -17.77
CA ASP A 424 13.11 7.58 -18.47
C ASP A 424 13.51 8.92 -17.85
N LEU A 425 13.40 9.04 -16.52
CA LEU A 425 13.72 10.25 -15.77
C LEU A 425 15.20 10.63 -15.88
N SER A 426 16.12 9.67 -15.81
CA SER A 426 17.57 9.92 -15.98
C SER A 426 17.92 10.44 -17.38
N ARG A 427 17.07 10.17 -18.38
CA ARG A 427 17.19 10.67 -19.76
C ARG A 427 16.33 11.93 -19.99
N GLY A 428 15.78 12.53 -18.93
CA GLY A 428 14.97 13.74 -19.01
C GLY A 428 13.58 13.56 -19.64
N ARG A 429 13.10 12.31 -19.78
CA ARG A 429 11.74 12.05 -20.26
C ARG A 429 10.75 12.21 -19.12
N THR A 430 9.66 12.93 -19.39
CA THR A 430 8.56 13.12 -18.46
C THR A 430 7.43 12.14 -18.75
N ALA A 431 6.63 11.83 -17.73
CA ALA A 431 5.47 10.95 -17.86
C ALA A 431 4.41 11.54 -18.80
N VAL A 432 3.76 10.65 -19.56
CA VAL A 432 2.60 11.05 -20.37
C VAL A 432 1.43 11.37 -19.45
N ASN A 433 0.84 12.55 -19.62
CA ASN A 433 -0.35 12.92 -18.86
C ASN A 433 -1.61 12.31 -19.49
N VAL A 434 -2.01 11.14 -18.99
CA VAL A 434 -3.28 10.49 -19.35
C VAL A 434 -4.46 11.29 -18.74
N PRO A 435 -5.54 11.57 -19.50
CA PRO A 435 -6.73 12.19 -18.94
C PRO A 435 -7.37 11.32 -17.85
N ASP A 436 -7.74 11.92 -16.71
CA ASP A 436 -8.23 11.17 -15.54
C ASP A 436 -9.50 10.34 -15.85
N GLN A 437 -10.39 10.84 -16.70
CA GLN A 437 -11.59 10.11 -17.12
C GLN A 437 -11.25 8.87 -17.97
N VAL A 438 -10.21 8.94 -18.80
CA VAL A 438 -9.74 7.79 -19.58
C VAL A 438 -9.06 6.78 -18.65
N ALA A 439 -8.26 7.24 -17.69
CA ALA A 439 -7.65 6.38 -16.68
C ALA A 439 -8.71 5.64 -15.85
N ALA A 440 -9.77 6.33 -15.43
CA ALA A 440 -10.90 5.74 -14.72
C ALA A 440 -11.67 4.73 -15.59
N ALA A 441 -11.90 5.05 -16.87
CA ALA A 441 -12.54 4.12 -17.81
C ALA A 441 -11.70 2.85 -18.05
N ALA A 442 -10.37 2.99 -18.17
CA ALA A 442 -9.46 1.87 -18.30
C ALA A 442 -9.44 0.98 -17.07
N LEU A 443 -9.38 1.59 -15.88
CA LEU A 443 -9.46 0.88 -14.61
C LEU A 443 -10.79 0.13 -14.46
N TRP A 444 -11.91 0.78 -14.79
CA TRP A 444 -13.23 0.15 -14.77
C TRP A 444 -13.32 -1.03 -15.74
N SER A 445 -12.79 -0.88 -16.97
CA SER A 445 -12.76 -1.94 -17.97
C SER A 445 -11.95 -3.15 -17.48
N ALA A 446 -10.78 -2.89 -16.87
CA ALA A 446 -9.95 -3.94 -16.27
C ALA A 446 -10.67 -4.64 -15.10
N ALA A 447 -11.35 -3.90 -14.22
CA ALA A 447 -12.13 -4.47 -13.13
C ALA A 447 -13.29 -5.33 -13.65
N ARG A 448 -13.99 -4.88 -14.70
CA ARG A 448 -15.16 -5.56 -15.25
C ARG A 448 -14.80 -6.82 -16.04
N HIS A 449 -13.74 -6.75 -16.83
CA HIS A 449 -13.46 -7.76 -17.85
C HIS A 449 -12.22 -8.61 -17.56
N GLY A 450 -11.32 -8.15 -16.69
CA GLY A 450 -10.05 -8.82 -16.45
C GLY A 450 -9.25 -8.99 -17.74
N LEU A 451 -8.53 -10.10 -17.85
CA LEU A 451 -7.66 -10.41 -18.99
C LEU A 451 -8.41 -10.96 -20.22
N ASP A 452 -9.56 -11.60 -20.01
CA ASP A 452 -10.29 -12.33 -21.05
C ASP A 452 -11.15 -11.42 -21.97
N GLY A 453 -11.25 -10.13 -21.66
CA GLY A 453 -12.13 -9.21 -22.36
C GLY A 453 -11.46 -7.93 -22.85
N PRO A 454 -12.25 -6.87 -23.10
CA PRO A 454 -11.71 -5.60 -23.54
C PRO A 454 -11.08 -4.82 -22.38
N GLY A 455 -9.99 -4.13 -22.70
CA GLY A 455 -9.44 -3.00 -21.97
C GLY A 455 -9.61 -1.69 -22.74
N VAL A 456 -9.14 -0.61 -22.13
CA VAL A 456 -9.02 0.71 -22.76
C VAL A 456 -7.54 1.09 -22.71
N HIS A 457 -6.95 1.40 -23.85
CA HIS A 457 -5.59 1.90 -23.91
C HIS A 457 -5.55 3.33 -23.36
N PRO A 458 -4.83 3.63 -22.26
CA PRO A 458 -4.96 4.94 -21.61
C PRO A 458 -4.39 6.11 -22.42
N GLN A 459 -3.35 5.88 -23.22
CA GLN A 459 -2.76 6.95 -24.07
C GLN A 459 -3.38 7.07 -25.47
N GLN A 460 -3.82 5.96 -26.08
CA GLN A 460 -4.48 5.98 -27.39
C GLN A 460 -5.99 6.22 -27.29
N GLU A 461 -6.54 6.27 -26.08
CA GLU A 461 -7.94 6.59 -25.77
C GLU A 461 -8.97 5.74 -26.53
N ARG A 462 -8.63 4.47 -26.75
CA ARG A 462 -9.46 3.52 -27.52
C ARG A 462 -9.53 2.16 -26.86
N ARG A 463 -10.61 1.43 -27.17
CA ARG A 463 -10.80 0.05 -26.76
C ARG A 463 -9.77 -0.86 -27.42
N MET A 464 -9.17 -1.78 -26.65
CA MET A 464 -8.24 -2.81 -27.12
C MET A 464 -8.44 -4.11 -26.34
N PRO A 465 -8.02 -5.28 -26.85
CA PRO A 465 -7.97 -6.50 -26.05
C PRO A 465 -7.06 -6.31 -24.83
N ALA A 466 -7.46 -6.78 -23.64
CA ALA A 466 -6.64 -6.64 -22.43
C ALA A 466 -5.29 -7.35 -22.56
N LEU A 467 -5.25 -8.50 -23.23
CA LEU A 467 -4.00 -9.21 -23.55
C LEU A 467 -3.02 -8.36 -24.37
N ALA A 468 -3.51 -7.60 -25.35
CA ALA A 468 -2.65 -6.71 -26.14
C ALA A 468 -2.04 -5.58 -25.29
N LEU A 469 -2.80 -5.05 -24.32
CA LEU A 469 -2.28 -4.06 -23.37
C LEU A 469 -1.22 -4.65 -22.43
N VAL A 470 -1.33 -5.93 -22.08
CA VAL A 470 -0.31 -6.65 -21.31
C VAL A 470 0.93 -6.91 -22.15
N GLU A 471 0.79 -7.23 -23.44
CA GLU A 471 1.91 -7.37 -24.37
C GLU A 471 2.67 -6.05 -24.55
N GLU A 472 1.96 -4.93 -24.67
CA GLU A 472 2.57 -3.59 -24.69
C GLU A 472 3.30 -3.25 -23.38
N LEU A 473 2.69 -3.57 -22.23
CA LEU A 473 3.35 -3.44 -20.93
C LEU A 473 4.63 -4.26 -20.87
N LEU A 474 4.57 -5.54 -21.26
CA LEU A 474 5.73 -6.43 -21.28
C LEU A 474 6.82 -5.89 -22.20
N GLY A 475 6.46 -5.39 -23.39
CA GLY A 475 7.40 -4.74 -24.31
C GLY A 475 8.08 -3.52 -23.69
N HIS A 476 7.32 -2.68 -22.98
CA HIS A 476 7.82 -1.49 -22.31
C HIS A 476 8.84 -1.82 -21.19
N VAL A 477 8.61 -2.90 -20.43
CA VAL A 477 9.46 -3.27 -19.29
C VAL A 477 10.48 -4.36 -19.59
N THR A 478 10.51 -4.90 -20.81
CA THR A 478 11.44 -5.99 -21.20
C THR A 478 12.90 -5.67 -20.88
N PRO A 479 13.45 -4.48 -21.21
CA PRO A 479 14.85 -4.17 -20.90
C PRO A 479 15.17 -4.26 -19.40
N ALA A 480 14.25 -3.79 -18.54
CA ALA A 480 14.41 -3.87 -17.09
C ALA A 480 14.35 -5.31 -16.57
N LEU A 481 13.49 -6.14 -17.16
CA LEU A 481 13.37 -7.57 -16.81
C LEU A 481 14.57 -8.40 -17.30
N GLU A 482 15.22 -8.01 -18.40
CA GLU A 482 16.46 -8.62 -18.86
C GLU A 482 17.61 -8.30 -17.91
N GLU A 483 17.72 -7.04 -17.49
CA GLU A 483 18.73 -6.57 -16.56
C GLU A 483 18.58 -7.23 -15.17
N SER A 484 17.35 -7.40 -14.68
CA SER A 484 17.09 -8.08 -13.41
C SER A 484 17.19 -9.61 -13.49
N GLY A 485 17.19 -10.19 -14.69
CA GLY A 485 17.13 -11.64 -14.92
C GLY A 485 15.73 -12.24 -14.74
N ASP A 486 14.69 -11.45 -14.53
CA ASP A 486 13.32 -11.93 -14.26
C ASP A 486 12.53 -12.27 -15.52
N LEU A 487 12.98 -11.86 -16.72
CA LEU A 487 12.23 -12.00 -17.96
C LEU A 487 11.76 -13.43 -18.27
N PRO A 488 12.58 -14.49 -18.13
CA PRO A 488 12.12 -15.86 -18.39
C PRO A 488 10.96 -16.26 -17.48
N CYS A 489 11.07 -15.89 -16.21
CA CYS A 489 10.09 -16.16 -15.16
C CYS A 489 8.77 -15.43 -15.44
N VAL A 490 8.83 -14.13 -15.75
CA VAL A 490 7.66 -13.32 -16.12
C VAL A 490 6.97 -13.84 -17.38
N ARG A 491 7.73 -14.14 -18.45
CA ARG A 491 7.17 -14.69 -19.69
C ARG A 491 6.50 -16.04 -19.45
N HIS A 492 7.10 -16.91 -18.62
CA HIS A 492 6.50 -18.18 -18.27
C HIS A 492 5.16 -17.98 -17.55
N GLN A 493 5.14 -17.14 -16.50
CA GLN A 493 3.92 -16.91 -15.73
C GLN A 493 2.79 -16.28 -16.56
N LEU A 494 3.11 -15.34 -17.46
CA LEU A 494 2.13 -14.75 -18.36
C LEU A 494 1.53 -15.78 -19.33
N ARG A 495 2.32 -16.75 -19.82
CA ARG A 495 1.80 -17.85 -20.65
C ARG A 495 0.87 -18.77 -19.86
N LEU A 496 1.19 -19.06 -18.61
CA LEU A 496 0.32 -19.83 -17.72
C LEU A 496 -1.00 -19.09 -17.48
N LEU A 497 -0.96 -17.79 -17.18
CA LEU A 497 -2.17 -16.98 -17.00
C LEU A 497 -3.04 -16.92 -18.27
N ALA A 498 -2.44 -16.79 -19.45
CA ALA A 498 -3.18 -16.81 -20.71
C ALA A 498 -3.87 -18.17 -20.97
N LYS A 499 -3.25 -19.27 -20.53
CA LYS A 499 -3.78 -20.64 -20.70
C LYS A 499 -4.84 -20.99 -19.65
N GLU A 500 -4.51 -20.78 -18.37
CA GLU A 500 -5.30 -21.22 -17.21
C GLU A 500 -6.35 -20.19 -16.79
N GLY A 501 -6.20 -18.94 -17.22
CA GLY A 501 -7.02 -17.81 -16.79
C GLY A 501 -6.55 -17.22 -15.45
N THR A 502 -7.02 -16.01 -15.15
CA THR A 502 -6.81 -15.38 -13.85
C THR A 502 -7.57 -16.10 -12.74
N GLY A 503 -7.31 -15.72 -11.48
CA GLY A 503 -8.07 -16.23 -10.33
C GLY A 503 -9.58 -16.10 -10.49
N ALA A 504 -10.07 -15.01 -11.07
CA ALA A 504 -11.49 -14.83 -11.34
C ALA A 504 -12.08 -15.87 -12.31
N ARG A 505 -11.37 -16.21 -13.39
CA ARG A 505 -11.81 -17.24 -14.35
C ARG A 505 -11.79 -18.63 -13.72
N ARG A 506 -10.77 -18.94 -12.92
CA ARG A 506 -10.66 -20.22 -12.22
C ARG A 506 -11.76 -20.39 -11.17
N GLN A 507 -12.05 -19.36 -10.37
CA GLN A 507 -13.16 -19.38 -9.43
C GLN A 507 -14.51 -19.64 -10.12
N ARG A 508 -14.80 -19.00 -11.26
CA ARG A 508 -16.02 -19.26 -12.04
C ARG A 508 -16.09 -20.69 -12.57
N ALA A 509 -14.98 -21.24 -13.05
CA ALA A 509 -14.93 -22.61 -13.53
C ALA A 509 -15.26 -23.61 -12.40
N HIS A 510 -14.73 -23.39 -11.20
CA HIS A 510 -15.06 -24.21 -10.03
C HIS A 510 -16.52 -24.04 -9.57
N ALA A 511 -17.05 -22.81 -9.62
CA ALA A 511 -18.45 -22.54 -9.28
C ALA A 511 -19.46 -23.22 -10.22
N ALA A 512 -19.06 -23.56 -11.45
CA ALA A 512 -19.90 -24.24 -12.43
C ALA A 512 -19.94 -25.77 -12.25
N THR A 513 -19.14 -26.32 -11.33
CA THR A 513 -19.19 -27.76 -11.00
C THR A 513 -20.41 -28.09 -10.14
N ALA A 514 -20.73 -29.38 -9.98
CA ALA A 514 -21.85 -29.82 -9.14
C ALA A 514 -21.71 -29.41 -7.66
N GLU A 515 -20.49 -29.23 -7.17
CA GLU A 515 -20.16 -28.78 -5.82
C GLU A 515 -20.33 -27.25 -5.64
N GLY A 516 -20.54 -26.51 -6.74
CA GLY A 516 -20.83 -25.08 -6.70
C GLY A 516 -19.79 -24.27 -5.94
N LYS A 517 -20.24 -23.53 -4.92
CA LYS A 517 -19.38 -22.59 -4.17
C LYS A 517 -18.40 -23.27 -3.22
N ASP A 518 -18.72 -24.48 -2.76
CA ASP A 518 -17.82 -25.24 -1.88
C ASP A 518 -16.55 -25.65 -2.66
N ALA A 519 -16.70 -25.99 -3.94
CA ALA A 519 -15.56 -26.21 -4.83
C ALA A 519 -14.70 -24.94 -5.01
N VAL A 520 -15.30 -23.75 -5.00
CA VAL A 520 -14.54 -22.47 -5.06
C VAL A 520 -13.70 -22.29 -3.80
N LEU A 521 -14.26 -22.55 -2.62
CA LEU A 521 -13.55 -22.41 -1.35
C LEU A 521 -12.42 -23.43 -1.21
N GLY A 522 -12.68 -24.69 -1.57
CA GLY A 522 -11.66 -25.73 -1.63
C GLY A 522 -10.53 -25.37 -2.58
N HIS A 523 -10.87 -24.86 -3.78
CA HIS A 523 -9.90 -24.37 -4.75
C HIS A 523 -9.06 -23.21 -4.21
N LEU A 524 -9.68 -22.16 -3.65
CA LEU A 524 -8.98 -21.00 -3.11
C LEU A 524 -8.03 -21.39 -1.98
N ALA A 525 -8.47 -22.24 -1.04
CA ALA A 525 -7.61 -22.72 0.04
C ALA A 525 -6.41 -23.53 -0.48
N ALA A 526 -6.62 -24.37 -1.51
CA ALA A 526 -5.54 -25.13 -2.14
C ALA A 526 -4.55 -24.23 -2.90
N GLN A 527 -5.05 -23.25 -3.67
CA GLN A 527 -4.21 -22.31 -4.42
C GLN A 527 -3.36 -21.42 -3.50
N THR A 528 -3.93 -21.01 -2.36
CA THR A 528 -3.27 -20.13 -1.39
C THR A 528 -1.92 -20.68 -0.95
N VAL A 529 -1.81 -22.01 -0.75
CA VAL A 529 -0.57 -22.68 -0.31
C VAL A 529 0.17 -23.43 -1.43
N ARG A 530 -0.21 -23.22 -2.70
CA ARG A 530 0.44 -23.87 -3.85
C ARG A 530 1.94 -23.50 -3.87
N PRO A 531 2.85 -24.48 -3.99
CA PRO A 531 4.28 -24.19 -4.14
C PRO A 531 4.56 -23.31 -5.38
N PRO A 532 5.54 -22.38 -5.32
CA PRO A 532 5.88 -21.52 -6.45
C PRO A 532 6.73 -22.28 -7.47
N GLU A 533 6.08 -22.88 -8.46
CA GLU A 533 6.73 -23.72 -9.48
C GLU A 533 7.50 -22.85 -10.49
N THR A 534 6.93 -21.72 -10.90
CA THR A 534 7.53 -20.83 -11.90
C THR A 534 8.81 -20.20 -11.38
N VAL A 535 8.77 -19.62 -10.18
CA VAL A 535 9.97 -19.01 -9.59
C VAL A 535 11.07 -20.05 -9.39
N ARG A 536 10.75 -21.27 -8.92
CA ARG A 536 11.76 -22.32 -8.72
C ARG A 536 12.43 -22.78 -10.01
N SER A 537 11.72 -22.77 -11.14
CA SER A 537 12.18 -23.37 -12.38
C SER A 537 12.73 -22.35 -13.40
N HIS A 538 12.27 -21.10 -13.35
CA HIS A 538 12.54 -20.09 -14.38
C HIS A 538 13.16 -18.79 -13.84
N CYS A 539 13.13 -18.55 -12.53
CA CYS A 539 13.89 -17.46 -11.89
C CYS A 539 15.23 -18.04 -11.39
N THR A 540 16.22 -18.18 -12.27
CA THR A 540 17.57 -18.61 -11.84
C THR A 540 18.25 -17.50 -11.04
N GLN A 541 18.93 -17.86 -9.95
CA GLN A 541 19.88 -16.93 -9.30
C GLN A 541 20.90 -16.47 -10.35
N THR A 542 21.15 -15.17 -10.43
CA THR A 542 22.21 -14.57 -11.24
C THR A 542 23.52 -15.33 -11.00
N PRO A 543 24.38 -15.53 -12.02
CA PRO A 543 25.62 -16.27 -11.82
C PRO A 543 26.45 -15.57 -10.74
N SER A 544 26.95 -16.36 -9.77
CA SER A 544 28.03 -15.91 -8.88
C SER A 544 29.14 -15.26 -9.72
N PRO A 545 29.76 -14.17 -9.27
CA PRO A 545 30.90 -13.61 -9.99
C PRO A 545 31.96 -14.71 -10.12
N ASP A 546 32.43 -14.89 -11.35
CA ASP A 546 33.44 -15.87 -11.72
C ASP A 546 34.70 -15.68 -10.85
N PRO A 547 35.09 -16.67 -10.03
CA PRO A 547 36.30 -16.57 -9.22
C PRO A 547 37.58 -16.56 -10.07
N SER A 548 37.50 -16.74 -11.39
CA SER A 548 38.67 -16.76 -12.29
C SER A 548 39.18 -15.38 -12.72
N ALA A 549 38.53 -14.27 -12.33
CA ALA A 549 38.99 -12.91 -12.66
C ALA A 549 40.16 -12.39 -11.79
N THR A 550 40.84 -13.26 -11.02
CA THR A 550 42.03 -12.90 -10.23
C THR A 550 43.28 -13.66 -10.68
N THR A 551 43.59 -13.68 -11.98
CA THR A 551 44.95 -14.02 -12.45
C THR A 551 45.19 -13.43 -13.84
N ARG A 552 45.47 -12.13 -13.91
CA ARG A 552 46.24 -11.52 -15.02
C ARG A 552 46.63 -10.09 -14.65
N ARG A 553 47.67 -9.96 -13.83
CA ARG A 553 48.51 -8.76 -13.72
C ARG A 553 49.82 -9.12 -12.98
N THR A 554 50.72 -9.78 -13.69
CA THR A 554 52.18 -9.72 -13.47
C THR A 554 52.88 -10.29 -14.71
N SER A 555 53.23 -9.40 -15.63
CA SER A 555 54.35 -9.53 -16.58
C SER A 555 54.67 -8.12 -17.05
#